data_AF-A0A9W6Z1M9-F1
#
_entry.id   AF-A0A9W6Z1M9-F1
#
_cell.length_a   1.000
_cell.length_b   1.000
_cell.length_c   1.000
_cell.angle_alpha   90.00
_cell.angle_beta   90.00
_cell.angle_gamma   90.00
#
_symmetry.space_group_name_H-M   'P 1'
#
loop_
_entity.id
_entity.type
_entity.pdbx_description
1 polymer ?
#
loop_
_entity_poly.entity_id
_entity_poly.type
_entity_poly.pdbx_seq_one_letter_code
_entity_poly.pdbx_strand_id
1 'polypeptide(L)'
;MTTFLSKPANLSTLSKELNDKLSSVPDYPLDYNIFLFKGIKDSRKDFEKELIDLRLDIFQSIPEEYGRLVFKGVEEGPNGEKLLIHTTTSKLQDRLLELLILERHRRDIEILNKMLDTKPGNDAKIKLVQLEDPLKYEIKSPIFNSFQANADSYKESFKKFNILQNIEYDFENKLDDDGDIRDDNDLIDMFCNDDILGFNKIFEGKDKEDKDKIIDELFNDSRIGQVIIPLASRALLLGQEKEE
;
A
#
# COMPACT_ATOMS: atom_id res chain seq x y z
N MET A 1 -21.71 -2.80 -10.84
CA MET A 1 -20.98 -4.07 -10.67
C MET A 1 -20.39 -4.07 -9.27
N THR A 2 -20.56 -5.14 -8.50
CA THR A 2 -19.96 -5.28 -7.16
C THR A 2 -18.56 -5.87 -7.33
N THR A 3 -17.51 -5.06 -7.18
CA THR A 3 -16.12 -5.50 -7.31
C THR A 3 -15.60 -6.09 -5.98
N PHE A 4 -14.49 -6.82 -6.00
CA PHE A 4 -13.88 -7.35 -4.76
C PHE A 4 -13.49 -6.24 -3.77
N LEU A 5 -13.14 -5.05 -4.28
CA LEU A 5 -12.87 -3.83 -3.48
C LEU A 5 -14.05 -3.36 -2.62
N SER A 6 -15.28 -3.78 -2.95
CA SER A 6 -16.48 -3.42 -2.16
C SER A 6 -16.78 -4.40 -1.02
N LYS A 7 -16.03 -5.51 -0.93
CA LYS A 7 -16.17 -6.52 0.13
C LYS A 7 -15.09 -6.31 1.20
N PRO A 8 -15.31 -6.71 2.46
CA PRO A 8 -14.25 -6.66 3.49
C PRO A 8 -13.02 -7.49 3.12
N ALA A 9 -11.84 -7.07 3.58
CA ALA A 9 -10.59 -7.81 3.38
C ALA A 9 -10.53 -9.05 4.27
N ASN A 10 -10.05 -10.16 3.72
CA ASN A 10 -9.99 -11.41 4.45
C ASN A 10 -8.94 -12.34 3.85
N LEU A 11 -7.97 -12.80 4.66
CA LEU A 11 -6.92 -13.71 4.18
C LEU A 11 -7.46 -15.08 3.73
N SER A 12 -8.65 -15.48 4.18
CA SER A 12 -9.27 -16.74 3.76
C SER A 12 -9.76 -16.76 2.31
N THR A 13 -9.84 -15.60 1.64
CA THR A 13 -10.14 -15.52 0.20
C THR A 13 -8.92 -15.81 -0.68
N LEU A 14 -7.71 -15.71 -0.10
CA LEU A 14 -6.48 -16.01 -0.81
C LEU A 14 -6.31 -17.51 -1.00
N SER A 15 -5.73 -17.89 -2.13
CA SER A 15 -5.27 -19.26 -2.36
C SER A 15 -4.26 -19.67 -1.28
N LYS A 16 -4.16 -20.98 -1.03
CA LYS A 16 -3.19 -21.49 -0.06
C LYS A 16 -1.76 -21.08 -0.41
N GLU A 17 -1.40 -21.16 -1.69
CA GLU A 17 -0.07 -20.76 -2.17
C GLU A 17 0.25 -19.30 -1.83
N LEU A 18 -0.70 -18.39 -2.06
CA LEU A 18 -0.49 -16.97 -1.79
C LEU A 18 -0.50 -16.63 -0.30
N ASN A 19 -1.30 -17.35 0.49
CA ASN A 19 -1.20 -17.29 1.95
C ASN A 19 0.18 -17.72 2.45
N ASP A 20 0.72 -18.81 1.90
CA ASP A 20 2.05 -19.32 2.25
C ASP A 20 3.16 -18.34 1.80
N LYS A 21 3.06 -17.76 0.59
CA LYS A 21 3.97 -16.71 0.10
C LYS A 21 3.94 -15.48 1.02
N LEU A 22 2.76 -14.93 1.30
CA LEU A 22 2.59 -13.76 2.17
C LEU A 22 3.14 -14.02 3.58
N SER A 23 2.93 -15.22 4.11
CA SER A 23 3.47 -15.65 5.40
C SER A 23 5.00 -15.70 5.45
N SER A 24 5.65 -15.86 4.30
CA SER A 24 7.11 -15.93 4.18
C SER A 24 7.80 -14.57 4.02
N VAL A 25 7.04 -13.50 3.74
CA VAL A 25 7.57 -12.13 3.62
C VAL A 25 8.28 -11.73 4.92
N PRO A 26 9.52 -11.24 4.90
CA PRO A 26 10.21 -10.78 6.10
C PRO A 26 9.48 -9.61 6.80
N ASP A 27 9.61 -9.51 8.12
CA ASP A 27 8.91 -8.48 8.92
C ASP A 27 9.25 -7.05 8.50
N TYR A 28 10.51 -6.80 8.10
CA TYR A 28 10.96 -5.47 7.70
C TYR A 28 10.21 -4.92 6.47
N PRO A 29 10.23 -5.57 5.28
CA PRO A 29 9.47 -5.10 4.12
C PRO A 29 7.96 -5.10 4.36
N LEU A 30 7.42 -6.05 5.14
CA LEU A 30 6.01 -6.03 5.52
C LEU A 30 5.65 -4.74 6.27
N ASP A 31 6.35 -4.46 7.37
CA ASP A 31 6.06 -3.30 8.23
C ASP A 31 6.36 -1.98 7.52
N TYR A 32 7.40 -1.94 6.68
CA TYR A 32 7.74 -0.76 5.88
C TYR A 32 6.63 -0.42 4.89
N ASN A 33 6.09 -1.40 4.16
CA ASN A 33 4.99 -1.15 3.22
C ASN A 33 3.70 -0.80 3.95
N ILE A 34 3.40 -1.42 5.10
CA ILE A 34 2.25 -1.01 5.92
C ILE A 34 2.40 0.46 6.34
N PHE A 35 3.57 0.86 6.82
CA PHE A 35 3.88 2.24 7.19
C PHE A 35 3.70 3.20 5.99
N LEU A 36 4.30 2.87 4.85
CA LEU A 36 4.25 3.67 3.64
C LEU A 36 2.82 3.85 3.12
N PHE A 37 2.06 2.75 3.00
CA PHE A 37 0.70 2.79 2.49
C PHE A 37 -0.25 3.51 3.45
N LYS A 38 -0.10 3.30 4.76
CA LYS A 38 -0.88 4.01 5.77
C LYS A 38 -0.60 5.52 5.70
N GLY A 39 0.66 5.93 5.62
CA GLY A 39 1.05 7.34 5.48
C GLY A 39 0.46 7.99 4.22
N ILE A 40 0.53 7.31 3.08
CA ILE A 40 -0.08 7.79 1.82
C ILE A 40 -1.60 7.94 1.98
N LYS A 41 -2.27 6.92 2.52
CA LYS A 41 -3.72 6.94 2.75
C LYS A 41 -4.14 8.08 3.68
N ASP A 42 -3.45 8.26 4.79
CA ASP A 42 -3.78 9.29 5.79
C ASP A 42 -3.56 10.70 5.20
N SER A 43 -2.52 10.88 4.38
CA SER A 43 -2.26 12.16 3.69
C SER A 43 -3.39 12.61 2.75
N ARG A 44 -4.25 11.69 2.28
CA ARG A 44 -5.41 12.06 1.43
C ARG A 44 -6.38 12.98 2.15
N LYS A 45 -6.55 12.80 3.46
CA LYS A 45 -7.42 13.65 4.27
C LYS A 45 -6.78 15.01 4.52
N ASP A 46 -5.48 15.01 4.83
CA ASP A 46 -4.74 16.24 5.12
C ASP A 46 -4.66 17.19 3.93
N PHE A 47 -4.65 16.63 2.70
CA PHE A 47 -4.48 17.38 1.46
C PHE A 47 -5.69 17.30 0.51
N GLU A 48 -6.88 16.93 1.01
CA GLU A 48 -8.07 16.66 0.17
C GLU A 48 -8.41 17.84 -0.76
N LYS A 49 -8.41 19.05 -0.22
CA LYS A 49 -8.68 20.27 -1.00
C LYS A 49 -7.67 20.48 -2.13
N GLU A 50 -6.38 20.29 -1.85
CA GLU A 50 -5.32 20.41 -2.85
C GLU A 50 -5.47 19.36 -3.96
N LEU A 51 -5.90 18.14 -3.62
CA LEU A 51 -6.17 17.09 -4.61
C LEU A 51 -7.38 17.41 -5.49
N ILE A 52 -8.43 18.00 -4.92
CA ILE A 52 -9.59 18.47 -5.69
C ILE A 52 -9.16 19.55 -6.68
N ASP A 53 -8.42 20.55 -6.21
CA ASP A 53 -7.94 21.66 -7.04
C ASP A 53 -7.02 21.13 -8.15
N LEU A 54 -6.06 20.26 -7.82
CA LEU A 54 -5.19 19.60 -8.79
C LEU A 54 -5.97 18.87 -9.89
N ARG A 55 -6.97 18.05 -9.54
CA ARG A 55 -7.73 17.29 -10.53
C ARG A 55 -8.56 18.17 -11.44
N LEU A 56 -9.11 19.26 -10.90
CA LEU A 56 -9.83 20.24 -11.70
C LEU A 56 -8.90 20.96 -12.66
N ASP A 57 -7.71 21.37 -12.20
CA ASP A 57 -6.71 22.05 -13.03
C ASP A 57 -6.24 21.14 -14.16
N ILE A 58 -5.90 19.88 -13.87
CA ILE A 58 -5.56 18.88 -14.89
C ILE A 58 -6.70 18.75 -15.89
N PHE A 59 -7.93 18.52 -15.42
CA PHE A 59 -9.08 18.31 -16.30
C PHE A 59 -9.40 19.53 -17.18
N GLN A 60 -9.24 20.76 -16.66
CA GLN A 60 -9.45 22.00 -17.40
C GLN A 60 -8.33 22.32 -18.39
N SER A 61 -7.11 21.84 -18.13
CA SER A 61 -5.95 22.03 -19.01
C SER A 61 -6.00 21.15 -20.27
N ILE A 62 -6.81 20.09 -20.26
CA ILE A 62 -6.91 19.14 -21.37
C ILE A 62 -7.93 19.67 -22.39
N PRO A 63 -7.58 19.72 -23.70
CA PRO A 63 -8.53 20.10 -24.73
C PRO A 63 -9.79 19.22 -24.67
N GLU A 64 -10.95 19.81 -24.92
CA GLU A 64 -12.26 19.15 -24.74
C GLU A 64 -12.36 17.81 -25.50
N GLU A 65 -11.74 17.71 -26.68
CA GLU A 65 -11.65 16.49 -27.49
C GLU A 65 -10.92 15.32 -26.81
N TYR A 66 -10.03 15.61 -25.85
CA TYR A 66 -9.27 14.64 -25.07
C TYR A 66 -9.76 14.50 -23.62
N GLY A 67 -10.81 15.22 -23.21
CA GLY A 67 -11.31 15.21 -21.83
C GLY A 67 -11.75 13.83 -21.32
N ARG A 68 -11.96 12.85 -22.21
CA ARG A 68 -12.26 11.46 -21.86
C ARG A 68 -11.03 10.62 -21.49
N LEU A 69 -9.82 11.14 -21.70
CA LEU A 69 -8.59 10.39 -21.42
C LEU A 69 -8.28 10.34 -19.94
N VAL A 70 -8.54 11.41 -19.20
CA VAL A 70 -8.16 11.54 -17.79
C VAL A 70 -9.37 11.38 -16.88
N PHE A 71 -9.21 10.57 -15.83
CA PHE A 71 -10.23 10.41 -14.82
C PHE A 71 -10.36 11.69 -14.00
N LYS A 72 -11.49 12.40 -14.15
CA LYS A 72 -11.77 13.65 -13.42
C LYS A 72 -11.81 13.43 -11.90
N GLY A 73 -12.47 12.36 -11.45
CA GLY A 73 -12.56 11.98 -10.04
C GLY A 73 -13.03 13.06 -9.06
N VAL A 74 -13.79 14.06 -9.51
CA VAL A 74 -14.39 15.09 -8.67
C VAL A 74 -15.87 15.18 -9.01
N GLU A 75 -16.70 14.96 -7.99
CA GLU A 75 -18.16 15.02 -8.07
C GLU A 75 -18.70 16.20 -7.26
N GLU A 76 -19.92 16.63 -7.57
CA GLU A 76 -20.64 17.65 -6.81
C GLU A 76 -21.56 16.95 -5.80
N GLY A 77 -21.37 17.29 -4.52
CA GLY A 77 -22.15 16.79 -3.40
C GLY A 77 -23.52 17.46 -3.29
N PRO A 78 -24.36 16.98 -2.35
CA PRO A 78 -25.74 17.44 -2.21
C PRO A 78 -25.92 18.94 -1.94
N ASN A 79 -24.89 19.62 -1.41
CA ASN A 79 -24.92 21.05 -1.08
C ASN A 79 -24.00 21.89 -1.98
N GLY A 80 -23.54 21.34 -3.11
CA GLY A 80 -22.61 22.00 -4.02
C GLY A 80 -21.13 21.92 -3.59
N GLU A 81 -20.83 21.17 -2.52
CA GLU A 81 -19.45 20.87 -2.15
C GLU A 81 -18.80 19.94 -3.19
N LYS A 82 -17.49 20.09 -3.42
CA LYS A 82 -16.76 19.16 -4.29
C LYS A 82 -16.28 17.97 -3.47
N LEU A 83 -16.58 16.77 -3.95
CA LEU A 83 -16.21 15.52 -3.31
C LEU A 83 -15.14 14.82 -4.12
N LEU A 84 -14.06 14.41 -3.46
CA LEU A 84 -12.98 13.67 -4.08
C LEU A 84 -13.36 12.18 -4.19
N ILE A 85 -13.38 11.66 -5.41
CA ILE A 85 -13.61 10.24 -5.66
C ILE A 85 -12.27 9.51 -5.67
N HIS A 86 -12.14 8.47 -4.85
CA HIS A 86 -10.93 7.65 -4.84
C HIS A 86 -10.69 6.99 -6.21
N THR A 87 -9.48 7.14 -6.75
CA THR A 87 -9.00 6.42 -7.95
C THR A 87 -8.97 4.92 -7.71
N THR A 88 -9.03 4.14 -8.77
CA THR A 88 -8.95 2.68 -8.66
C THR A 88 -7.61 2.26 -8.08
N THR A 89 -6.51 2.88 -8.52
CA THR A 89 -5.19 2.67 -7.94
C THR A 89 -5.14 2.93 -6.43
N SER A 90 -5.74 4.03 -5.94
CA SER A 90 -5.78 4.33 -4.51
C SER A 90 -6.56 3.29 -3.70
N LYS A 91 -7.65 2.75 -4.26
CA LYS A 91 -8.47 1.71 -3.63
C LYS A 91 -7.74 0.36 -3.62
N LEU A 92 -7.03 0.01 -4.68
CA LEU A 92 -6.19 -1.19 -4.75
C LEU A 92 -5.09 -1.16 -3.70
N GLN A 93 -4.42 -0.02 -3.52
CA GLN A 93 -3.39 0.10 -2.49
C GLN A 93 -3.99 0.05 -1.08
N ASP A 94 -5.15 0.67 -0.85
CA ASP A 94 -5.86 0.56 0.44
C ASP A 94 -6.26 -0.89 0.73
N ARG A 95 -6.69 -1.62 -0.30
CA ARG A 95 -7.01 -3.04 -0.19
C ARG A 95 -5.79 -3.89 0.16
N LEU A 96 -4.67 -3.65 -0.50
CA LEU A 96 -3.41 -4.32 -0.18
C LEU A 96 -2.99 -4.01 1.27
N LEU A 97 -3.07 -2.74 1.70
CA LEU A 97 -2.79 -2.34 3.08
C LEU A 97 -3.64 -3.13 4.10
N GLU A 98 -4.94 -3.29 3.86
CA GLU A 98 -5.82 -4.09 4.72
C GLU A 98 -5.35 -5.55 4.84
N LEU A 99 -4.98 -6.18 3.72
CA LEU A 99 -4.46 -7.56 3.71
C LEU A 99 -3.13 -7.67 4.46
N LEU A 100 -2.22 -6.72 4.28
CA LEU A 100 -0.94 -6.70 4.99
C LEU A 100 -1.13 -6.51 6.50
N ILE A 101 -2.08 -5.68 6.94
CA ILE A 101 -2.39 -5.51 8.36
C ILE A 101 -3.00 -6.80 8.95
N LEU A 102 -3.88 -7.48 8.21
CA LEU A 102 -4.43 -8.77 8.65
C LEU A 102 -3.31 -9.81 8.85
N GLU A 103 -2.32 -9.83 7.96
CA GLU A 103 -1.16 -10.70 8.09
C GLU A 103 -0.29 -10.33 9.30
N ARG A 104 -0.03 -9.03 9.52
CA ARG A 104 0.70 -8.55 10.71
C ARG A 104 -0.01 -8.92 12.00
N HIS A 105 -1.34 -8.77 12.06
CA HIS A 105 -2.16 -9.21 13.19
C HIS A 105 -2.04 -10.72 13.43
N ARG A 106 -2.12 -11.54 12.37
CA ARG A 106 -1.89 -12.99 12.46
C ARG A 106 -0.54 -13.31 13.11
N ARG A 107 0.54 -12.66 12.65
CA ARG A 107 1.90 -12.84 13.19
C ARG A 107 2.02 -12.39 14.64
N ASP A 108 1.40 -11.28 15.01
CA ASP A 108 1.41 -10.78 16.39
C ASP A 108 0.76 -11.79 17.35
N ILE A 109 -0.38 -12.37 16.96
CA ILE A 109 -1.03 -13.45 17.73
C ILE A 109 -0.13 -14.70 17.82
N GLU A 110 0.56 -15.08 16.75
CA GLU A 110 1.48 -16.22 16.77
C GLU A 110 2.68 -15.99 17.68
N ILE A 111 3.28 -14.80 17.66
CA ILE A 111 4.39 -14.42 18.54
C ILE A 111 3.92 -14.44 20.00
N LEU A 112 2.74 -13.86 20.29
CA LEU A 112 2.18 -13.87 21.64
C LEU A 112 1.93 -15.29 22.13
N ASN A 113 1.37 -16.17 21.30
CA ASN A 113 1.16 -17.57 21.66
C ASN A 113 2.49 -18.29 21.95
N LYS A 114 3.53 -18.08 21.13
CA LYS A 114 4.88 -18.62 21.42
C LYS A 114 5.44 -18.11 22.76
N MET A 115 5.19 -16.85 23.11
CA MET A 115 5.61 -16.29 24.40
C MET A 115 4.79 -16.84 25.58
N LEU A 116 3.53 -17.22 25.38
CA LEU A 116 2.69 -17.83 26.40
C LEU A 116 3.06 -19.29 26.65
N ASP A 117 3.37 -20.04 25.58
CA ASP A 117 3.77 -21.45 25.63
C ASP A 117 5.10 -21.67 26.38
N THR A 118 5.96 -20.65 26.47
CA THR A 118 7.24 -20.73 27.20
C THR A 118 7.12 -20.50 28.71
N LYS A 119 5.91 -20.16 29.21
CA LYS A 119 5.67 -19.95 30.66
C LYS A 119 5.19 -21.25 31.32
N PRO A 120 5.92 -21.78 32.32
CA PRO A 120 5.53 -23.02 33.01
C PRO A 120 4.13 -22.90 33.63
N GLY A 121 3.25 -23.88 33.34
CA GLY A 121 1.90 -23.96 33.91
C GLY A 121 0.85 -23.06 33.25
N ASN A 122 1.14 -22.48 32.08
CA ASN A 122 0.22 -21.64 31.34
C ASN A 122 -0.32 -22.35 30.08
N ASP A 123 -1.57 -22.79 30.11
CA ASP A 123 -2.26 -23.40 28.96
C ASP A 123 -3.05 -22.38 28.12
N ALA A 124 -2.91 -21.08 28.41
CA ALA A 124 -3.68 -20.04 27.72
C ALA A 124 -3.21 -19.88 26.27
N LYS A 125 -4.15 -20.02 25.33
CA LYS A 125 -3.95 -19.70 23.91
C LYS A 125 -4.86 -18.57 23.47
N ILE A 126 -4.27 -17.58 22.82
CA ILE A 126 -5.00 -16.50 22.17
C ILE A 126 -5.48 -17.03 20.81
N LYS A 127 -6.80 -17.01 20.61
CA LYS A 127 -7.39 -17.36 19.31
C LYS A 127 -7.27 -16.16 18.37
N LEU A 128 -6.90 -16.41 17.13
CA LEU A 128 -6.97 -15.40 16.08
C LEU A 128 -8.44 -15.01 15.87
N VAL A 129 -8.74 -13.73 16.02
CA VAL A 129 -10.06 -13.15 15.72
C VAL A 129 -9.91 -12.32 14.44
N GLN A 130 -10.80 -12.52 13.49
CA GLN A 130 -10.87 -11.71 12.28
C GLN A 130 -11.20 -10.26 12.66
N LEU A 131 -10.40 -9.31 12.17
CA LEU A 131 -10.65 -7.90 12.39
C LEU A 131 -11.84 -7.44 11.53
N GLU A 132 -12.79 -6.71 12.14
CA GLU A 132 -13.89 -6.07 11.41
C GLU A 132 -13.38 -4.92 10.53
N ASP A 133 -12.39 -4.18 11.04
CA ASP A 133 -11.73 -3.06 10.37
C ASP A 133 -10.22 -3.17 10.60
N PRO A 134 -9.45 -3.70 9.63
CA PRO A 134 -8.00 -3.84 9.75
C PRO A 134 -7.30 -2.51 10.02
N LEU A 135 -7.81 -1.38 9.52
CA LEU A 135 -7.13 -0.09 9.60
C LEU A 135 -7.08 0.48 11.03
N LYS A 136 -7.94 -0.01 11.93
CA LYS A 136 -7.96 0.32 13.36
C LYS A 136 -7.01 -0.52 14.20
N TYR A 137 -6.38 -1.55 13.63
CA TYR A 137 -5.45 -2.39 14.35
C TYR A 137 -4.20 -1.59 14.76
N GLU A 138 -3.83 -1.71 16.03
CA GLU A 138 -2.61 -1.11 16.56
C GLU A 138 -1.46 -2.11 16.47
N ILE A 139 -0.63 -1.93 15.45
CA ILE A 139 0.52 -2.81 15.17
C ILE A 139 1.54 -2.68 16.30
N LYS A 140 1.96 -3.83 16.86
CA LYS A 140 2.88 -3.86 18.02
C LYS A 140 4.34 -4.08 17.63
N SER A 141 4.61 -4.31 16.35
CA SER A 141 5.97 -4.55 15.86
C SER A 141 6.92 -3.38 16.20
N PRO A 142 8.08 -3.64 16.82
CA PRO A 142 9.11 -2.61 17.05
C PRO A 142 9.61 -1.98 15.75
N ILE A 143 9.64 -2.72 14.65
CA ILE A 143 10.09 -2.21 13.35
C ILE A 143 9.10 -1.16 12.86
N PHE A 144 7.81 -1.50 12.79
CA PHE A 144 6.75 -0.54 12.45
C PHE A 144 6.78 0.72 13.34
N ASN A 145 6.90 0.54 14.66
CA ASN A 145 6.95 1.67 15.59
C ASN A 145 8.16 2.58 15.37
N SER A 146 9.29 2.03 14.92
CA SER A 146 10.47 2.83 14.57
C SER A 146 10.23 3.73 13.36
N PHE A 147 9.47 3.27 12.35
CA PHE A 147 9.06 4.11 11.24
C PHE A 147 8.07 5.18 11.67
N GLN A 148 7.07 4.79 12.48
CA GLN A 148 6.05 5.72 12.96
C GLN A 148 6.65 6.87 13.78
N ALA A 149 7.68 6.60 14.59
CA ALA A 149 8.40 7.63 15.34
C ALA A 149 9.09 8.68 14.44
N ASN A 150 9.36 8.33 13.18
CA ASN A 150 9.99 9.20 12.18
C ASN A 150 9.01 9.66 11.09
N ALA A 151 7.71 9.45 11.25
CA ALA A 151 6.69 9.69 10.21
C ALA A 151 6.71 11.11 9.62
N ASP A 152 6.99 12.12 10.45
CA ASP A 152 7.05 13.52 10.02
C ASP A 152 8.09 13.76 8.91
N SER A 153 9.22 13.03 8.93
CA SER A 153 10.26 13.13 7.90
C SER A 153 9.81 12.61 6.52
N TYR A 154 8.75 11.78 6.48
CA TYR A 154 8.20 11.19 5.27
C TYR A 154 6.94 11.91 4.77
N LYS A 155 6.45 12.94 5.47
CA LYS A 155 5.17 13.61 5.16
C LYS A 155 5.09 14.12 3.73
N GLU A 156 6.17 14.74 3.24
CA GLU A 156 6.25 15.22 1.85
C GLU A 156 6.27 14.06 0.85
N SER A 157 6.95 12.95 1.17
CA SER A 157 6.94 11.75 0.32
C SER A 157 5.55 11.12 0.24
N PHE A 158 4.83 11.03 1.37
CA PHE A 158 3.44 10.56 1.38
C PHE A 158 2.54 11.44 0.52
N LYS A 159 2.68 12.76 0.65
CA LYS A 159 1.95 13.73 -0.19
C LYS A 159 2.26 13.52 -1.68
N LYS A 160 3.54 13.38 -2.06
CA LYS A 160 3.94 13.14 -3.45
C LYS A 160 3.30 11.88 -4.03
N PHE A 161 3.40 10.75 -3.33
CA PHE A 161 2.79 9.51 -3.78
C PHE A 161 1.27 9.59 -3.85
N ASN A 162 0.65 10.27 -2.88
CA ASN A 162 -0.78 10.54 -2.91
C ASN A 162 -1.17 11.35 -4.15
N ILE A 163 -0.45 12.44 -4.46
CA ILE A 163 -0.66 13.21 -5.70
C ILE A 163 -0.57 12.31 -6.94
N LEU A 164 0.48 11.47 -7.04
CA LEU A 164 0.66 10.55 -8.16
C LEU A 164 -0.50 9.55 -8.28
N GLN A 165 -1.02 9.02 -7.17
CA GLN A 165 -2.18 8.13 -7.18
C GLN A 165 -3.48 8.82 -7.61
N ASN A 166 -3.52 10.15 -7.64
CA ASN A 166 -4.68 10.93 -8.04
C ASN A 166 -4.68 11.33 -9.52
N ILE A 167 -3.63 10.98 -10.27
CA ILE A 167 -3.50 11.22 -11.71
C ILE A 167 -3.62 9.85 -12.40
N GLU A 168 -4.81 9.56 -12.94
CA GLU A 168 -5.17 8.26 -13.52
C GLU A 168 -5.90 8.48 -14.85
N TYR A 169 -5.67 7.63 -15.86
CA TYR A 169 -6.48 7.65 -17.08
C TYR A 169 -7.88 7.05 -16.83
N ASP A 170 -8.90 7.43 -17.59
CA ASP A 170 -10.27 6.91 -17.39
C ASP A 170 -10.35 5.38 -17.56
N PHE A 171 -9.50 4.80 -18.42
CA PHE A 171 -9.47 3.35 -18.61
C PHE A 171 -8.89 2.62 -17.39
N GLU A 172 -7.92 3.21 -16.68
CA GLU A 172 -7.33 2.62 -15.46
C GLU A 172 -8.33 2.61 -14.29
N ASN A 173 -9.31 3.51 -14.33
CA ASN A 173 -10.35 3.58 -13.30
C ASN A 173 -11.41 2.46 -13.42
N LYS A 174 -11.33 1.59 -14.43
CA LYS A 174 -12.25 0.46 -14.62
C LYS A 174 -11.51 -0.83 -14.32
N LEU A 175 -11.92 -1.52 -13.25
CA LEU A 175 -11.53 -2.92 -13.05
C LEU A 175 -12.37 -3.78 -14.00
N ASP A 176 -11.71 -4.38 -14.99
CA ASP A 176 -12.28 -5.35 -15.92
C ASP A 176 -11.65 -6.73 -15.74
N ASP A 177 -12.29 -7.75 -16.32
CA ASP A 177 -11.85 -9.14 -16.18
C ASP A 177 -10.54 -9.42 -16.95
N ASP A 178 -10.16 -8.53 -17.87
CA ASP A 178 -8.95 -8.60 -18.69
C ASP A 178 -7.78 -7.80 -18.08
N GLY A 179 -7.99 -7.11 -16.95
CA GLY A 179 -6.99 -6.30 -16.28
C GLY A 179 -5.97 -7.13 -15.49
N ASP A 180 -4.84 -6.49 -15.16
CA ASP A 180 -3.72 -7.12 -14.43
C ASP A 180 -4.09 -7.52 -12.99
N ILE A 181 -5.13 -6.90 -12.40
CA ILE A 181 -5.55 -7.14 -11.02
C ILE A 181 -7.06 -7.32 -10.97
N ARG A 182 -7.52 -8.54 -10.69
CA ARG A 182 -8.95 -8.90 -10.70
C ARG A 182 -9.46 -9.26 -9.30
N ASP A 183 -8.59 -9.69 -8.41
CA ASP A 183 -8.94 -10.11 -7.05
C ASP A 183 -7.80 -9.87 -6.03
N ASP A 184 -8.02 -10.34 -4.80
CA ASP A 184 -7.02 -10.27 -3.73
C ASP A 184 -5.78 -11.15 -4.01
N ASN A 185 -5.91 -12.20 -4.83
CA ASN A 185 -4.78 -13.05 -5.18
C ASN A 185 -3.79 -12.31 -6.07
N ASP A 186 -4.30 -11.66 -7.12
CA ASP A 186 -3.47 -10.87 -8.04
C ASP A 186 -2.73 -9.74 -7.28
N LEU A 187 -3.39 -9.09 -6.31
CA LEU A 187 -2.75 -8.07 -5.45
C LEU A 187 -1.60 -8.63 -4.60
N ILE A 188 -1.80 -9.78 -3.98
CA ILE A 188 -0.78 -10.40 -3.12
C ILE A 188 0.37 -10.94 -3.96
N ASP A 189 0.11 -11.51 -5.14
CA ASP A 189 1.16 -12.01 -6.02
C ASP A 189 2.05 -10.86 -6.52
N MET A 190 1.43 -9.73 -6.93
CA MET A 190 2.16 -8.52 -7.30
C MET A 190 3.04 -7.99 -6.15
N PHE A 191 2.53 -8.01 -4.91
CA PHE A 191 3.29 -7.57 -3.73
C PHE A 191 4.44 -8.52 -3.38
N CYS A 192 4.22 -9.83 -3.44
CA CYS A 192 5.18 -10.85 -3.04
C CYS A 192 6.24 -11.13 -4.14
N ASN A 193 6.88 -10.08 -4.65
CA ASN A 193 7.94 -10.21 -5.64
C ASN A 193 9.29 -10.64 -5.02
N ASP A 194 10.29 -10.88 -5.88
CA ASP A 194 11.62 -11.37 -5.49
C ASP A 194 12.37 -10.42 -4.54
N ASP A 195 12.19 -9.11 -4.66
CA ASP A 195 12.84 -8.13 -3.78
C ASP A 195 12.24 -8.18 -2.36
N ILE A 196 10.92 -8.36 -2.26
CA ILE A 196 10.22 -8.50 -0.98
C ILE A 196 10.53 -9.84 -0.31
N LEU A 197 10.39 -10.95 -1.03
CA LEU A 197 10.62 -12.30 -0.48
C LEU A 197 12.11 -12.57 -0.23
N GLY A 198 12.99 -12.01 -1.07
CA GLY A 198 14.43 -12.17 -1.03
C GLY A 198 15.14 -11.24 -0.05
N PHE A 199 14.45 -10.28 0.57
CA PHE A 199 15.06 -9.20 1.36
C PHE A 199 16.12 -9.67 2.35
N ASN A 200 15.81 -10.68 3.17
CA ASN A 200 16.76 -11.19 4.18
C ASN A 200 18.01 -11.82 3.56
N LYS A 201 17.90 -12.43 2.37
CA LYS A 201 19.01 -13.11 1.69
C LYS A 201 20.09 -12.13 1.22
N ILE A 202 19.73 -10.87 0.98
CA ILE A 202 20.67 -9.81 0.57
C ILE A 202 21.74 -9.58 1.65
N PHE A 203 21.39 -9.83 2.92
CA PHE A 203 22.25 -9.63 4.07
C PHE A 203 23.03 -10.88 4.50
N GLU A 204 22.80 -12.03 3.87
CA GLU A 204 23.50 -13.28 4.19
C GLU A 204 24.98 -13.18 3.81
N GLY A 205 25.87 -13.55 4.74
CA GLY A 205 27.32 -13.50 4.52
C GLY A 205 27.93 -12.10 4.46
N LYS A 206 27.15 -11.04 4.69
CA LYS A 206 27.63 -9.64 4.74
C LYS A 206 28.06 -9.25 6.14
N ASP A 207 29.13 -8.46 6.24
CA ASP A 207 29.54 -7.85 7.49
C ASP A 207 28.65 -6.64 7.85
N LYS A 208 28.93 -5.96 8.96
CA LYS A 208 28.08 -4.87 9.44
C LYS A 208 28.16 -3.62 8.55
N GLU A 209 29.35 -3.25 8.06
CA GLU A 209 29.51 -2.08 7.21
C GLU A 209 28.85 -2.27 5.84
N ASP A 210 28.95 -3.48 5.28
CA ASP A 210 28.27 -3.85 4.05
C ASP A 210 26.75 -3.84 4.23
N LYS A 211 26.24 -4.29 5.39
CA LYS A 211 24.80 -4.24 5.71
C LYS A 211 24.30 -2.80 5.76
N ASP A 212 25.01 -1.91 6.45
CA ASP A 212 24.59 -0.51 6.59
C ASP A 212 24.55 0.18 5.21
N LYS A 213 25.52 -0.09 4.32
CA LYS A 213 25.50 0.41 2.93
C LYS A 213 24.35 -0.16 2.10
N ILE A 214 24.10 -1.47 2.20
CA ILE A 214 22.99 -2.13 1.49
C ILE A 214 21.64 -1.60 1.98
N ILE A 215 21.51 -1.33 3.28
CA ILE A 215 20.32 -0.72 3.86
C ILE A 215 20.10 0.67 3.25
N ASP A 216 21.14 1.51 3.19
CA ASP A 216 21.06 2.82 2.55
C ASP A 216 20.70 2.71 1.05
N GLU A 217 21.31 1.79 0.30
CA GLU A 217 20.99 1.54 -1.12
C GLU A 217 19.55 1.04 -1.30
N LEU A 218 19.06 0.13 -0.46
CA LEU A 218 17.69 -0.39 -0.55
C LEU A 218 16.63 0.67 -0.23
N PHE A 219 16.94 1.64 0.63
CA PHE A 219 16.07 2.79 0.86
C PHE A 219 16.16 3.83 -0.24
N ASN A 220 17.36 4.10 -0.75
CA ASN A 220 17.58 5.09 -1.80
C ASN A 220 17.03 4.62 -3.15
N ASP A 221 17.13 3.32 -3.46
CA ASP A 221 16.59 2.73 -4.69
C ASP A 221 15.14 2.23 -4.54
N SER A 222 14.52 2.40 -3.35
CA SER A 222 13.12 2.08 -3.06
C SER A 222 12.65 0.67 -3.49
N ARG A 223 13.55 -0.32 -3.57
CA ARG A 223 13.24 -1.65 -4.12
C ARG A 223 12.18 -2.42 -3.33
N ILE A 224 12.09 -2.13 -2.04
CA ILE A 224 11.07 -2.73 -1.16
C ILE A 224 9.80 -1.89 -1.04
N GLY A 225 9.77 -0.64 -1.52
CA GLY A 225 8.58 0.21 -1.49
C GLY A 225 7.67 -0.11 -2.67
N GLN A 226 6.57 -0.81 -2.44
CA GLN A 226 5.67 -1.32 -3.49
C GLN A 226 4.44 -0.42 -3.70
N VAL A 227 4.65 0.90 -3.81
CA VAL A 227 3.55 1.85 -4.05
C VAL A 227 2.98 1.63 -5.44
N ILE A 228 1.67 1.42 -5.53
CA ILE A 228 0.96 1.29 -6.81
C ILE A 228 0.83 2.70 -7.40
N ILE A 229 1.45 2.91 -8.56
CA ILE A 229 1.45 4.18 -9.31
C ILE A 229 0.72 3.97 -10.64
N PRO A 230 -0.31 4.78 -10.95
CA PRO A 230 -1.02 4.72 -12.23
C PRO A 230 -0.08 5.01 -13.41
N LEU A 231 -0.40 4.46 -14.58
CA LEU A 231 0.32 4.68 -15.82
C LEU A 231 0.37 6.17 -16.19
N ALA A 232 -0.72 6.90 -16.01
CA ALA A 232 -0.76 8.34 -16.27
C ALA A 232 0.32 9.10 -15.48
N SER A 233 0.54 8.73 -14.21
CA SER A 233 1.62 9.28 -13.39
C SER A 233 3.01 8.82 -13.80
N ARG A 234 3.17 7.56 -14.21
CA ARG A 234 4.46 7.05 -14.71
C ARG A 234 4.93 7.82 -15.94
N ALA A 235 4.02 8.24 -16.81
CA ALA A 235 4.36 9.07 -17.97
C ALA A 235 4.96 10.43 -17.55
N LEU A 236 4.49 11.02 -16.45
CA LEU A 236 5.04 12.26 -15.90
C LEU A 236 6.44 12.06 -15.32
N LEU A 237 6.69 10.92 -14.67
CA LEU A 237 8.00 10.59 -14.09
C LEU A 237 9.03 10.30 -15.19
N LEU A 238 8.67 9.51 -16.21
CA LEU A 238 9.56 9.16 -17.33
C LEU A 238 9.81 10.33 -18.30
N GLY A 239 8.89 11.29 -18.35
CA GLY A 239 9.05 12.51 -19.15
C GLY A 239 10.20 13.41 -18.68
N GLN A 240 10.60 13.30 -17.41
CA GLN A 240 11.70 14.09 -16.82
C GLN A 240 13.09 13.51 -17.14
N GLU A 241 13.21 12.23 -17.48
CA GLU A 241 14.50 11.58 -17.77
C GLU A 241 15.03 11.86 -19.19
N LYS A 242 14.25 12.52 -20.05
CA LYS A 242 14.63 12.80 -21.45
C LYS A 242 15.11 14.24 -21.71
N GLU A 243 15.26 15.07 -20.68
CA GLU A 243 15.74 16.46 -20.79
C GLU A 243 17.12 16.73 -20.16
N GLU A 244 17.98 15.71 -20.06
CA GLU A 244 19.42 15.89 -19.76
C GLU A 244 20.34 15.51 -20.94
#